data_AF-A0A382ZYD1-F1
#
_entry.id   AF-A0A382ZYD1-F1
#
_cell.length_a   1.000
_cell.length_b   1.000
_cell.length_c   1.000
_cell.angle_alpha   90.00
_cell.angle_beta   90.00
_cell.angle_gamma   90.00
#
_symmetry.space_group_name_H-M   'P 1'
#
loop_
_entity.id
_entity.type
_entity.pdbx_description
1 polymer ?
#
loop_
_entity_poly.entity_id
_entity_poly.type
_entity_poly.pdbx_seq_one_letter_code
_entity_poly.pdbx_strand_id
1 'polypeptide(L)'
;TPNAKHAMGVWAAQQPSKGFKQAGYGRFRFENEKVVKWNCVFREKHAVNVPPGDYSYRCYVLVGSMKDVTNTMIALRQRHIHGTRVKNCK
;
A
#
# COMPACT_ATOMS: atom_id res chain seq x y z
N THR A 1 12.25 -6.71 -12.49
CA THR A 1 13.48 -7.42 -12.93
C THR A 1 14.30 -6.54 -13.86
N PRO A 2 15.57 -6.84 -14.15
CA PRO A 2 16.42 -5.99 -15.00
C PRO A 2 15.81 -5.66 -16.37
N ASN A 3 15.04 -6.58 -16.95
CA ASN A 3 14.35 -6.39 -18.22
C ASN A 3 12.93 -5.77 -18.11
N ALA A 4 12.52 -5.35 -16.91
CA ALA A 4 11.21 -4.73 -16.62
C ALA A 4 9.95 -5.55 -17.00
N LYS A 5 10.09 -6.79 -17.47
CA LYS A 5 8.96 -7.66 -17.88
C LYS A 5 8.19 -8.24 -16.70
N HIS A 6 8.84 -8.33 -15.54
CA HIS A 6 8.23 -8.87 -14.32
C HIS A 6 8.44 -7.88 -13.17
N ALA A 7 7.33 -7.42 -12.63
CA ALA A 7 7.23 -6.52 -11.50
C ALA A 7 6.03 -6.93 -10.63
N MET A 8 6.15 -6.60 -9.36
CA MET A 8 5.05 -6.71 -8.41
C MET A 8 4.99 -5.43 -7.59
N GLY A 9 3.78 -4.98 -7.26
CA GLY A 9 3.55 -3.85 -6.38
C GLY A 9 2.38 -4.12 -5.44
N VAL A 10 2.27 -3.32 -4.40
CA VAL A 10 1.10 -3.29 -3.52
C VAL A 10 0.63 -1.87 -3.33
N TRP A 11 -0.67 -1.67 -3.39
CA TRP A 11 -1.30 -0.38 -3.14
C TRP A 11 -2.46 -0.50 -2.16
N ALA A 12 -2.53 0.42 -1.20
CA ALA A 12 -3.64 0.56 -0.28
C ALA A 12 -3.99 2.04 -0.10
N ALA A 13 -5.27 2.38 -0.26
CA ALA A 13 -5.76 3.75 -0.20
C ALA A 13 -5.75 4.35 1.21
N GLN A 14 -6.05 3.51 2.20
CA GLN A 14 -6.20 3.88 3.61
C GLN A 14 -4.85 4.13 4.30
N GLN A 15 -3.77 4.16 3.52
CA GLN A 15 -2.45 4.52 3.98
C GLN A 15 -2.20 6.02 3.79
N PRO A 16 -1.55 6.69 4.75
CA PRO A 16 -0.91 6.07 5.89
C PRO A 16 -1.83 5.96 7.13
N SER A 17 -1.64 4.89 7.90
CA SER A 17 -2.30 4.74 9.21
C SER A 17 -1.94 5.89 10.16
N LYS A 18 -2.85 6.26 11.09
CA LYS A 18 -2.66 7.36 12.04
C LYS A 18 -1.29 7.28 12.75
N GLY A 19 -0.42 8.27 12.50
CA GLY A 19 0.93 8.34 13.08
C GLY A 19 2.08 7.93 12.16
N PHE A 20 1.82 7.56 10.91
CA PHE A 20 2.80 7.53 9.83
C PHE A 20 2.31 8.54 8.80
N LYS A 21 3.10 9.57 8.42
CA LYS A 21 2.57 10.68 7.61
C LYS A 21 2.86 10.56 6.11
N GLN A 22 3.76 9.66 5.68
CA GLN A 22 4.24 9.68 4.29
C GLN A 22 4.10 8.37 3.48
N ALA A 23 4.02 7.19 4.10
CA ALA A 23 3.59 5.94 3.43
C ALA A 23 3.76 4.77 4.42
N GLY A 24 2.75 3.91 4.60
CA GLY A 24 2.93 2.62 5.27
C GLY A 24 3.62 1.59 4.40
N TYR A 25 4.54 1.98 3.51
CA TYR A 25 5.34 1.04 2.73
C TYR A 25 6.72 0.96 3.35
N GLY A 26 7.23 -0.25 3.52
CA GLY A 26 8.54 -0.50 4.10
C GLY A 26 9.32 -1.52 3.29
N ARG A 27 10.61 -1.59 3.60
CA ARG A 27 11.57 -2.47 2.95
C ARG A 27 12.49 -3.07 3.99
N PHE A 28 12.65 -4.39 3.96
CA PHE A 28 13.54 -5.13 4.83
C PHE A 28 14.54 -5.92 3.97
N ARG A 29 15.83 -5.76 4.23
CA ARG A 29 16.90 -6.47 3.53
C ARG A 29 17.37 -7.61 4.42
N PHE A 30 17.43 -8.80 3.84
CA PHE A 30 17.99 -10.00 4.44
C PHE A 30 19.31 -10.28 3.70
N GLU A 31 20.43 -9.94 4.33
CA GLU A 31 21.75 -9.91 3.66
C GLU A 31 22.27 -11.31 3.33
N ASN A 32 22.18 -12.25 4.28
CA ASN A 32 22.63 -13.63 4.12
C ASN A 32 21.85 -14.35 3.02
N GLU A 33 20.55 -14.11 2.97
CA GLU A 33 19.60 -14.71 2.02
C GLU A 33 19.57 -13.95 0.68
N LYS A 34 20.23 -12.79 0.60
CA LYS A 34 20.28 -11.91 -0.58
C LYS A 34 18.90 -11.53 -1.12
N VAL A 35 17.91 -11.40 -0.24
CA VAL A 35 16.54 -11.01 -0.59
C VAL A 35 16.15 -9.67 0.03
N VAL A 36 15.29 -8.94 -0.67
CA VAL A 36 14.67 -7.72 -0.17
C VAL A 36 13.17 -7.94 -0.14
N LYS A 37 12.60 -7.88 1.06
CA LYS A 37 11.16 -7.92 1.27
C LYS A 37 10.62 -6.50 1.30
N TRP A 38 9.55 -6.25 0.56
CA TRP A 38 8.77 -5.03 0.62
C TRP A 38 7.44 -5.34 1.32
N ASN A 39 6.85 -4.36 2.01
CA ASN A 39 5.60 -4.54 2.74
C ASN A 39 4.65 -3.34 2.60
N CYS A 40 3.36 -3.60 2.83
CA CYS A 40 2.33 -2.61 3.10
C CYS A 40 1.89 -2.81 4.56
N VAL A 41 1.99 -1.76 5.36
CA VAL A 41 2.00 -1.83 6.83
C VAL A 41 0.89 -0.95 7.38
N PHE A 42 -0.06 -1.57 8.06
CA PHE A 42 -1.10 -0.91 8.83
C PHE A 42 -0.71 -0.94 10.30
N ARG A 43 -0.87 0.19 11.00
CA ARG A 43 -0.55 0.28 12.42
C ARG A 43 -1.70 0.95 13.14
N GLU A 44 -2.37 0.17 13.99
CA GLU A 44 -3.33 0.71 14.95
C GLU A 44 -2.59 1.25 16.17
N LYS A 45 -2.92 2.48 16.55
CA LYS A 45 -2.38 3.13 17.74
C LYS A 45 -3.53 3.59 18.61
N HIS A 46 -3.53 3.12 19.85
CA HIS A 46 -4.45 3.55 20.90
C HIS A 46 -3.65 3.93 22.15
N ALA A 47 -4.17 4.87 22.93
CA ALA A 47 -3.45 5.48 24.05
C ALA A 47 -3.19 4.51 25.22
N VAL A 48 -4.10 3.56 25.44
CA VAL A 48 -4.04 2.60 26.56
C VAL A 48 -3.79 1.19 26.03
N ASN A 49 -4.64 0.72 25.11
CA ASN A 49 -4.56 -0.59 24.47
C ASN A 49 -5.34 -0.58 23.15
N VAL A 50 -4.95 -1.45 22.21
CA VAL A 50 -5.71 -1.69 20.98
C VAL A 50 -6.98 -2.48 21.35
N PRO A 51 -8.20 -1.95 21.08
CA PRO A 51 -9.44 -2.63 21.44
C PRO A 51 -9.60 -4.00 20.74
N PRO A 52 -10.28 -4.98 21.37
CA PRO A 52 -10.67 -6.19 20.67
C PRO A 52 -11.73 -5.87 19.61
N GLY A 53 -11.75 -6.64 18.51
CA GLY A 53 -12.72 -6.50 17.43
C GLY A 53 -12.11 -6.73 16.05
N ASP A 54 -12.93 -6.55 15.03
CA ASP A 54 -12.53 -6.76 13.64
C ASP A 54 -11.84 -5.52 13.07
N TYR A 55 -10.66 -5.73 12.49
CA TYR A 55 -9.90 -4.73 11.77
C TYR A 55 -9.83 -5.10 10.29
N SER A 56 -10.37 -4.25 9.44
CA SER A 56 -10.46 -4.50 8.00
C SER A 56 -9.55 -3.57 7.21
N TYR A 57 -8.65 -4.15 6.42
CA TYR A 57 -7.71 -3.43 5.56
C TYR A 57 -7.83 -3.89 4.12
N ARG A 58 -7.81 -2.95 3.17
CA ARG A 58 -7.86 -3.27 1.74
C ARG A 58 -6.53 -2.99 1.06
N CYS A 59 -5.95 -4.04 0.48
CA CYS A 59 -4.74 -3.97 -0.34
C CYS A 59 -5.00 -4.55 -1.72
N TYR A 60 -4.39 -3.96 -2.73
CA TYR A 60 -4.36 -4.47 -4.10
C TYR A 60 -2.93 -4.90 -4.43
N VAL A 61 -2.75 -6.18 -4.74
CA VAL A 61 -1.48 -6.71 -5.26
C VAL A 61 -1.52 -6.64 -6.78
N LEU A 62 -0.46 -6.09 -7.35
CA LEU A 62 -0.32 -5.79 -8.77
C LEU A 62 0.79 -6.67 -9.30
N VAL A 63 0.54 -7.43 -10.36
CA VAL A 63 1.52 -8.35 -10.97
C VAL A 63 1.49 -8.13 -12.47
N GLY A 64 2.66 -7.96 -13.09
CA GLY A 64 2.76 -7.75 -14.55
C GLY A 64 4.11 -7.18 -14.93
N SER A 65 4.17 -6.44 -16.04
CA SER A 65 5.37 -5.64 -16.36
C SER A 65 5.49 -4.43 -15.44
N MET A 66 6.69 -3.83 -15.39
CA MET A 66 6.90 -2.58 -14.65
C MET A 66 5.96 -1.47 -15.12
N LYS A 67 5.68 -1.43 -16.43
CA LYS A 67 4.74 -0.48 -17.03
C LYS A 67 3.31 -0.73 -16.54
N ASP A 68 2.86 -1.98 -16.54
CA ASP A 68 1.51 -2.35 -16.08
C ASP A 68 1.32 -1.99 -14.62
N VAL A 69 2.24 -2.43 -13.76
CA VAL A 69 2.21 -2.16 -12.32
C VAL A 69 2.18 -0.65 -12.04
N THR A 70 3.01 0.13 -12.73
CA THR A 70 3.07 1.59 -12.56
C THR A 70 1.77 2.26 -13.00
N ASN A 71 1.27 1.92 -14.20
CA ASN A 71 0.03 2.48 -14.74
C ASN A 71 -1.17 2.15 -13.87
N THR A 72 -1.26 0.91 -13.37
CA THR A 72 -2.36 0.49 -12.51
C THR A 72 -2.29 1.18 -11.14
N MET A 73 -1.09 1.37 -10.55
CA MET A 73 -0.96 2.18 -9.32
C MET A 73 -1.45 3.62 -9.50
N ILE A 74 -1.09 4.26 -10.63
CA ILE A 74 -1.55 5.61 -10.97
C ILE A 74 -3.08 5.64 -11.09
N ALA A 75 -3.66 4.69 -11.82
CA ALA A 75 -5.10 4.59 -12.01
C ALA A 75 -5.85 4.37 -10.69
N LEU A 76 -5.33 3.50 -9.80
CA LEU A 76 -5.91 3.26 -8.48
C LEU A 76 -5.91 4.53 -7.62
N ARG A 77 -4.79 5.28 -7.61
CA ARG A 77 -4.69 6.56 -6.90
C ARG A 77 -5.68 7.58 -7.45
N GLN A 78 -5.78 7.73 -8.77
CA GLN A 78 -6.72 8.65 -9.40
C GLN A 78 -8.17 8.30 -9.08
N ARG A 79 -8.57 7.02 -9.21
CA ARG A 79 -9.92 6.56 -8.88
C ARG A 79 -10.26 6.81 -7.42
N HIS A 80 -9.31 6.62 -6.51
CA HIS A 80 -9.51 6.93 -5.09
C HIS A 80 -9.78 8.42 -4.85
N ILE A 81 -8.96 9.30 -5.43
CA ILE A 81 -9.13 10.75 -5.29
C ILE A 81 -10.49 11.20 -5.85
N HIS A 82 -10.87 10.74 -7.04
CA HIS A 82 -12.17 11.07 -7.64
C HIS A 82 -13.34 10.55 -6.80
N GLY A 83 -13.27 9.30 -6.33
CA GLY A 83 -14.30 8.71 -5.48
C GLY A 83 -14.47 9.45 -4.14
N THR A 84 -13.38 9.92 -3.54
CA THR A 84 -13.43 10.75 -2.32
C THR A 84 -14.06 12.12 -2.58
N ARG A 85 -13.70 12.78 -3.69
CA ARG A 85 -14.27 14.09 -4.05
C ARG A 85 -15.77 14.04 -4.29
N VAL A 86 -16.27 12.99 -4.97
CA VAL A 86 -17.71 12.81 -5.21
C VAL A 86 -18.46 12.56 -3.89
N LYS A 87 -17.88 11.82 -2.94
CA LYS A 87 -18.50 11.58 -1.63
C LYS A 87 -18.61 12.84 -0.76
N ASN A 88 -17.67 13.78 -0.88
CA ASN A 88 -17.65 15.01 -0.09
C ASN A 88 -18.48 16.17 -0.69
N CYS A 89 -19.10 15.97 -1.87
CA CYS A 89 -19.93 16.99 -2.53
C CYS A 89 -21.43 16.76 -2.34
N LYS A 90 -21.81 15.78 -1.51
CA LYS A 90 -23.17 15.52 -1.04
C LYS A 90 -23.23 15.83 0.45
#